data_AF-A0A1S3CN25-F1
#
_entry.id   AF-A0A1S3CN25-F1
#
_cell.length_a   1.000
_cell.length_b   1.000
_cell.length_c   1.000
_cell.angle_alpha   90.00
_cell.angle_beta   90.00
_cell.angle_gamma   90.00
#
_symmetry.space_group_name_H-M   'P 1'
#
loop_
_entity.id
_entity.type
_entity.pdbx_description
1 polymer ?
#
loop_
_entity_poly.entity_id
_entity_poly.type
_entity_poly.pdbx_seq_one_letter_code
_entity_poly.pdbx_strand_id
1 'polypeptide(L)'
;MAATLSRKLVRDACCKGAISRFFQGVRHCSSAPETIRKIPHTSKKGRLLTGATIGLVIAGGAYVSTADEATFCGWLFSATKLVNPFFALLDPEVAHRLGVSAAARGWVPREKRPDPPILGLEVWGRKFSNPVGLAAGFDKHAEAVDGLLGLGFGFMEVGSVTPVPQDGNPKPRVFRLRGEGAIINRYGFNSEGIVVVAKRLGAQHGKRKLDETSSTTPSSSDDVKQGGKAGPGILGVNLGKNKNSEDAAADYVQGVHTLSQYADYLVINVSSPNTPGLRALQGRKQLKDLVRKVQEARNEMQWGEEGPPPLLVKIAPDLSKEDLEDIAAVALALRLDGLIISNTTVSRPEPVDKSPLAAEAGGLSGKPLFNLSTDVLKEMYILTRGKIPLIGCGGISSGEDAYKKIRAGATLVQLYTAFAYGGPALIPQIKRELAECLERDGFKSVQEAVGADFR
;
A
#
# COMPACT_ATOMS: atom_id res chain seq x y z
N MET A 1 -25.28 32.58 -19.48
CA MET A 1 -25.97 33.69 -18.78
C MET A 1 -25.61 33.57 -17.30
N ALA A 2 -24.47 34.08 -16.84
CA ALA A 2 -24.12 35.50 -16.68
C ALA A 2 -25.13 36.25 -15.79
N ALA A 3 -24.81 36.37 -14.50
CA ALA A 3 -24.85 37.64 -13.77
C ALA A 3 -24.17 37.48 -12.41
N THR A 4 -23.30 38.44 -12.13
CA THR A 4 -22.30 38.50 -11.08
C THR A 4 -22.69 39.58 -10.08
N LEU A 5 -22.08 39.53 -8.88
CA LEU A 5 -21.73 40.68 -8.01
C LEU A 5 -22.82 41.40 -7.19
N SER A 6 -22.70 41.31 -5.86
CA SER A 6 -22.15 42.38 -4.99
C SER A 6 -22.17 41.93 -3.51
N ARG A 7 -21.03 41.66 -2.88
CA ARG A 7 -20.22 42.56 -2.01
C ARG A 7 -20.96 43.16 -0.80
N LYS A 8 -20.44 42.78 0.37
CA LYS A 8 -19.97 43.60 1.51
C LYS A 8 -20.84 43.76 2.79
N LEU A 9 -20.09 43.66 3.91
CA LEU A 9 -20.27 44.22 5.27
C LEU A 9 -21.17 43.39 6.21
N VAL A 10 -20.66 42.65 7.21
CA VAL A 10 -19.88 43.02 8.43
C VAL A 10 -20.61 44.04 9.32
N ARG A 11 -20.88 43.59 10.57
CA ARG A 11 -21.30 44.34 11.77
C ARG A 11 -22.74 44.85 11.81
N ASP A 12 -23.55 44.29 12.71
CA ASP A 12 -23.98 45.00 13.93
C ASP A 12 -25.00 44.19 14.74
N ALA A 13 -24.61 43.83 15.96
CA ALA A 13 -25.52 43.45 17.03
C ALA A 13 -24.90 43.91 18.35
N CYS A 14 -25.13 45.18 18.72
CA CYS A 14 -25.10 45.62 20.11
C CYS A 14 -25.68 47.03 20.31
N CYS A 15 -26.46 47.14 21.40
CA CYS A 15 -26.73 48.32 22.24
C CYS A 15 -27.94 49.23 21.93
N LYS A 16 -28.94 49.15 22.84
CA LYS A 16 -29.42 50.19 23.81
C LYS A 16 -30.84 49.76 24.25
N GLY A 17 -31.35 49.89 25.48
CA GLY A 17 -30.97 50.46 26.78
C GLY A 17 -32.28 50.50 27.62
N ALA A 18 -32.35 49.81 28.76
CA ALA A 18 -32.46 50.35 30.13
C ALA A 18 -33.76 51.12 30.49
N ILE A 19 -34.56 50.58 31.44
CA ILE A 19 -35.35 51.34 32.45
C ILE A 19 -35.41 50.58 33.80
N SER A 20 -35.26 51.36 34.88
CA SER A 20 -35.27 51.20 36.37
C SER A 20 -36.29 50.23 37.01
N ARG A 21 -35.98 49.45 38.07
CA ARG A 21 -35.69 49.71 39.52
C ARG A 21 -36.93 49.87 40.46
N PHE A 22 -36.96 49.00 41.50
CA PHE A 22 -37.16 49.25 42.95
C PHE A 22 -38.47 48.92 43.73
N PHE A 23 -38.24 48.53 45.01
CA PHE A 23 -39.09 48.24 46.20
C PHE A 23 -39.70 46.82 46.34
N GLN A 24 -39.15 45.92 47.18
CA GLN A 24 -39.08 45.81 48.68
C GLN A 24 -40.28 45.06 49.30
N GLY A 25 -39.99 44.09 50.18
CA GLY A 25 -40.97 43.53 51.12
C GLY A 25 -40.65 42.12 51.64
N VAL A 26 -39.81 42.03 52.67
CA VAL A 26 -39.47 40.80 53.42
C VAL A 26 -40.60 40.41 54.39
N ARG A 27 -40.86 39.11 54.60
CA ARG A 27 -41.23 38.52 55.91
C ARG A 27 -40.84 37.05 56.01
N HIS A 28 -40.40 36.68 57.22
CA HIS A 28 -39.64 35.49 57.62
C HIS A 28 -40.48 34.51 58.46
N CYS A 29 -39.88 33.34 58.73
CA CYS A 29 -40.19 32.27 59.72
C CYS A 29 -41.05 31.09 59.21
N SER A 30 -40.73 29.79 59.42
CA SER A 30 -39.75 29.15 60.32
C SER A 30 -39.38 27.71 59.89
N SER A 31 -38.10 27.38 60.11
CA SER A 31 -37.37 26.12 60.32
C SER A 31 -37.93 24.69 60.03
N ALA A 32 -37.18 23.96 59.22
CA ALA A 32 -36.79 22.55 59.44
C ALA A 32 -35.31 22.38 59.02
N PRO A 33 -34.47 21.62 59.75
CA PRO A 33 -33.04 21.53 59.44
C PRO A 33 -32.79 20.54 58.29
N GLU A 34 -32.35 21.03 57.14
CA GLU A 34 -31.75 20.19 56.10
C GLU A 34 -30.34 19.78 56.52
N THR A 35 -30.12 18.47 56.64
CA THR A 35 -28.81 17.86 56.82
C THR A 35 -27.89 18.23 55.65
N ILE A 36 -26.89 19.08 55.91
CA ILE A 36 -25.81 19.36 54.98
C ILE A 36 -25.04 18.06 54.70
N ARG A 37 -25.20 17.51 53.50
CA ARG A 37 -24.32 16.45 52.97
C ARG A 37 -22.89 16.97 52.98
N LYS A 38 -22.04 16.47 53.88
CA LYS A 38 -20.59 16.72 53.85
C LYS A 38 -20.06 16.31 52.48
N ILE A 39 -19.49 17.27 51.75
CA ILE A 39 -18.68 17.00 50.56
C ILE A 39 -17.54 16.07 51.01
N PRO A 40 -17.35 14.89 50.40
CA PRO A 40 -16.32 13.97 50.85
C PRO A 40 -14.94 14.64 50.65
N HIS A 41 -14.16 14.72 51.73
CA HIS A 41 -12.79 15.17 51.66
C HIS A 41 -12.02 14.29 50.67
N THR A 42 -11.53 14.89 49.58
CA THR A 42 -10.65 14.21 48.64
C THR A 42 -9.40 13.74 49.38
N SER A 43 -9.19 12.42 49.41
CA SER A 43 -8.05 11.78 50.09
C SER A 43 -6.73 12.39 49.61
N LYS A 44 -5.78 12.61 50.54
CA LYS A 44 -4.40 13.06 50.21
C LYS A 44 -3.76 12.18 49.13
N LYS A 45 -4.07 10.88 49.11
CA LYS A 45 -3.62 9.93 48.06
C LYS A 45 -4.19 10.28 46.67
N GLY A 46 -5.45 10.72 46.60
CA GLY A 46 -6.08 11.16 45.35
C GLY A 46 -5.44 12.43 44.79
N ARG A 47 -5.13 13.42 45.64
CA ARG A 47 -4.43 14.64 45.21
C ARG A 47 -2.99 14.37 44.73
N LEU A 48 -2.28 13.47 45.40
CA LEU A 48 -0.94 13.06 45.01
C LEU A 48 -0.95 12.35 43.65
N LEU A 49 -1.92 11.44 43.45
CA LEU A 49 -2.10 10.74 42.17
C LEU A 49 -2.45 11.72 41.04
N THR A 50 -3.40 12.64 41.26
CA THR A 50 -3.75 13.68 40.27
C THR A 50 -2.57 14.59 39.95
N GLY A 51 -1.81 15.03 40.97
CA GLY A 51 -0.61 15.84 40.77
C GLY A 51 0.48 15.11 39.99
N ALA A 52 0.72 13.83 40.28
CA ALA A 52 1.67 13.00 39.53
C ALA A 52 1.22 12.79 38.08
N THR A 53 -0.07 12.56 37.83
CA THR A 53 -0.61 12.43 36.46
C THR A 53 -0.47 13.73 35.67
N ILE A 54 -0.81 14.88 36.26
CA ILE A 54 -0.64 16.19 35.61
C ILE A 54 0.84 16.46 35.34
N GLY A 55 1.72 16.17 36.30
CA GLY A 55 3.17 16.31 36.13
C GLY A 55 3.72 15.45 34.98
N LEU A 56 3.28 14.18 34.87
CA LEU A 56 3.63 13.30 33.76
C LEU A 56 3.12 13.80 32.41
N VAL A 57 1.90 14.34 32.36
CA VAL A 57 1.32 14.92 31.13
C VAL A 57 2.10 16.18 30.71
N ILE A 58 2.44 17.06 31.64
CA ILE A 58 3.20 18.29 31.35
C ILE A 58 4.63 17.94 30.93
N ALA A 59 5.32 17.07 31.68
CA ALA A 59 6.68 16.65 31.35
C ALA A 59 6.72 15.88 30.02
N GLY A 60 5.75 14.99 29.77
CA GLY A 60 5.60 14.30 28.49
C GLY A 60 5.32 15.26 27.34
N GLY A 61 4.42 16.23 27.54
CA GLY A 61 4.12 17.27 26.56
C GLY A 61 5.34 18.14 26.24
N ALA A 62 6.11 18.53 27.27
CA ALA A 62 7.35 19.29 27.11
C ALA A 62 8.41 18.48 26.34
N TYR A 63 8.60 17.20 26.70
CA TYR A 63 9.55 16.32 26.02
C TYR A 63 9.18 16.11 24.54
N VAL A 64 7.89 15.87 24.26
CA VAL A 64 7.37 15.78 22.88
C VAL A 64 7.58 17.10 22.13
N SER A 65 7.39 18.25 22.77
CA SER A 65 7.57 19.56 22.12
C SER A 65 9.03 19.87 21.76
N THR A 66 9.98 19.20 22.40
CA THR A 66 11.42 19.36 22.13
C THR A 66 12.01 18.27 21.24
N ALA A 67 11.25 17.22 20.92
CA ALA A 67 11.70 16.14 20.07
C ALA A 67 11.71 16.57 18.59
N ASP A 68 12.71 16.12 17.83
CA ASP A 68 12.75 16.33 16.39
C ASP A 68 11.67 15.50 15.66
N GLU A 69 11.37 15.89 14.42
CA GLU A 69 10.31 15.28 13.61
C GLU A 69 10.55 13.77 13.37
N ALA A 70 11.81 13.33 13.27
CA ALA A 70 12.15 11.93 13.05
C ALA A 70 11.95 11.08 14.31
N THR A 71 12.29 11.62 15.49
CA THR A 71 12.01 10.97 16.79
C THR A 71 10.51 10.83 17.01
N PHE A 72 9.74 11.90 16.79
CA PHE A 72 8.28 11.87 16.92
C PHE A 72 7.64 10.88 15.94
N CYS A 73 8.10 10.87 14.68
CA CYS A 73 7.71 9.87 13.68
C CYS A 73 7.98 8.44 14.20
N GLY A 74 9.16 8.18 14.75
CA GLY A 74 9.51 6.89 15.34
C GLY A 74 8.55 6.42 16.43
N TRP A 75 8.09 7.33 17.29
CA TRP A 75 7.07 7.02 18.30
C TRP A 75 5.71 6.71 17.68
N LEU A 76 5.25 7.48 16.68
CA LEU A 76 3.99 7.21 16.00
C LEU A 76 3.98 5.82 15.34
N PHE A 77 5.06 5.46 14.64
CA PHE A 77 5.20 4.12 14.08
C PHE A 77 5.21 3.05 15.19
N SER A 78 5.93 3.28 16.28
CA SER A 78 5.98 2.34 17.41
C SER A 78 4.60 2.15 18.07
N ALA A 79 3.80 3.22 18.20
CA ALA A 79 2.45 3.16 18.73
C ALA A 79 1.53 2.26 17.89
N THR A 80 1.77 2.17 16.58
CA THR A 80 0.99 1.26 15.73
C THR A 80 1.15 -0.22 16.12
N LYS A 81 2.27 -0.62 16.74
CA LYS A 81 2.46 -1.99 17.27
C LYS A 81 1.47 -2.32 18.39
N LEU A 82 1.00 -1.32 19.13
CA LEU A 82 -0.01 -1.48 20.18
C LEU A 82 -1.43 -1.53 19.60
N VAL A 83 -1.68 -0.78 18.52
CA VAL A 83 -3.00 -0.71 17.87
C VAL A 83 -3.25 -1.92 16.96
N ASN A 84 -2.23 -2.40 16.26
CA ASN A 84 -2.38 -3.41 15.22
C ASN A 84 -2.98 -4.75 15.70
N PRO A 85 -2.67 -5.27 16.92
CA PRO A 85 -3.32 -6.46 17.46
C PRO A 85 -4.85 -6.37 17.53
N PHE A 86 -5.43 -5.18 17.67
CA PHE A 86 -6.89 -5.00 17.70
C PHE A 86 -7.54 -5.22 16.33
N PHE A 87 -6.85 -4.92 15.22
CA PHE A 87 -7.34 -5.26 13.87
C PHE A 87 -7.49 -6.75 13.67
N ALA A 88 -6.76 -7.55 14.45
CA ALA A 88 -6.91 -8.99 14.43
C ALA A 88 -8.29 -9.40 14.96
N LEU A 89 -8.90 -8.68 15.91
CA LEU A 89 -10.22 -9.02 16.47
C LEU A 89 -11.39 -8.79 15.49
N LEU A 90 -11.15 -8.05 14.41
CA LEU A 90 -12.15 -7.72 13.40
C LEU A 90 -12.17 -8.78 12.27
N ASP A 91 -13.32 -8.88 11.60
CA ASP A 91 -13.41 -9.56 10.30
C ASP A 91 -12.30 -9.05 9.36
N PRO A 92 -11.59 -9.93 8.62
CA PRO A 92 -10.44 -9.50 7.84
C PRO A 92 -10.77 -8.47 6.76
N GLU A 93 -11.95 -8.54 6.13
CA GLU A 93 -12.36 -7.58 5.10
C GLU A 93 -12.77 -6.24 5.74
N VAL A 94 -13.43 -6.25 6.90
CA VAL A 94 -13.73 -5.04 7.67
C VAL A 94 -12.44 -4.35 8.13
N ALA A 95 -11.52 -5.10 8.74
CA ALA A 95 -10.22 -4.61 9.19
C ALA A 95 -9.44 -3.96 8.05
N HIS A 96 -9.43 -4.60 6.89
CA HIS A 96 -8.76 -4.10 5.70
C HIS A 96 -9.38 -2.78 5.20
N ARG A 97 -10.72 -2.72 5.09
CA ARG A 97 -11.43 -1.49 4.70
C ARG A 97 -11.16 -0.35 5.68
N LEU A 98 -11.14 -0.63 6.98
CA LEU A 98 -10.79 0.38 8.00
C LEU A 98 -9.35 0.88 7.83
N GLY A 99 -8.40 -0.01 7.56
CA GLY A 99 -7.00 0.36 7.31
C GLY A 99 -6.84 1.27 6.09
N VAL A 100 -7.44 0.90 4.95
CA VAL A 100 -7.43 1.72 3.71
C VAL A 100 -8.12 3.06 3.96
N SER A 101 -9.28 3.04 4.62
CA SER A 101 -10.08 4.22 4.98
C SER A 101 -9.33 5.19 5.91
N ALA A 102 -8.54 4.67 6.86
CA ALA A 102 -7.67 5.46 7.73
C ALA A 102 -6.50 6.07 6.94
N ALA A 103 -5.87 5.29 6.06
CA ALA A 103 -4.80 5.80 5.19
C ALA A 103 -5.31 6.88 4.23
N ALA A 104 -6.47 6.71 3.61
CA ALA A 104 -7.12 7.70 2.74
C ALA A 104 -7.42 9.02 3.46
N ARG A 105 -7.69 8.99 4.77
CA ARG A 105 -7.92 10.17 5.62
C ARG A 105 -6.66 10.76 6.24
N GLY A 106 -5.48 10.16 6.00
CA GLY A 106 -4.23 10.60 6.60
C GLY A 106 -4.11 10.29 8.10
N TRP A 107 -4.85 9.30 8.61
CA TRP A 107 -4.80 8.86 10.02
C TRP A 107 -3.71 7.81 10.28
N VAL A 108 -2.85 7.57 9.31
CA VAL A 108 -1.68 6.71 9.42
C VAL A 108 -0.43 7.56 9.61
N PRO A 109 0.61 7.08 10.31
CA PRO A 109 1.85 7.84 10.46
C PRO A 109 2.50 8.07 9.09
N ARG A 110 3.18 9.21 8.91
CA ARG A 110 4.01 9.44 7.72
C ARG A 110 5.46 9.23 8.07
N GLU A 111 6.18 8.46 7.24
CA GLU A 111 7.61 8.26 7.37
C GLU A 111 8.33 9.57 7.02
N LYS A 112 9.17 10.02 7.94
CA LYS A 112 9.93 11.28 7.83
C LYS A 112 11.43 11.05 7.94
N ARG A 113 11.84 9.84 8.36
CA ARG A 113 13.25 9.46 8.38
C ARG A 113 13.71 9.18 6.95
N PRO A 114 14.94 9.56 6.59
CA PRO A 114 15.50 9.21 5.30
C PRO A 114 15.66 7.69 5.18
N ASP A 115 15.51 7.18 3.96
CA ASP A 115 15.88 5.79 3.67
C ASP A 115 17.41 5.61 3.76
N PRO A 116 17.90 4.44 4.23
CA PRO A 116 19.32 4.13 4.15
C PRO A 116 19.80 4.22 2.69
N PRO A 117 20.86 4.99 2.36
CA PRO A 117 21.29 5.22 0.98
C PRO A 117 21.63 3.94 0.20
N ILE A 118 22.10 2.90 0.90
CA ILE A 118 22.39 1.58 0.33
C ILE A 118 21.16 0.91 -0.31
N LEU A 119 19.95 1.33 0.05
CA LEU A 119 18.70 0.82 -0.52
C LEU A 119 18.26 1.56 -1.79
N GLY A 120 18.86 2.71 -2.10
CA GLY A 120 18.54 3.46 -3.30
C GLY A 120 18.95 2.71 -4.56
N LEU A 121 18.09 2.72 -5.59
CA LEU A 121 18.34 2.06 -6.86
C LEU A 121 17.60 2.72 -8.02
N GLU A 122 18.04 2.45 -9.24
CA GLU A 122 17.41 2.92 -10.46
C GLU A 122 16.81 1.76 -11.24
N VAL A 123 15.51 1.86 -11.54
CA VAL A 123 14.79 0.87 -12.34
C VAL A 123 13.88 1.61 -13.31
N TRP A 124 13.86 1.20 -14.57
CA TRP A 124 13.01 1.80 -15.61
C TRP A 124 13.20 3.32 -15.79
N GLY A 125 14.44 3.81 -15.63
CA GLY A 125 14.74 5.25 -15.72
C GLY A 125 14.19 6.08 -14.56
N ARG A 126 13.83 5.44 -13.43
CA ARG A 126 13.33 6.10 -12.23
C ARG A 126 14.18 5.75 -11.02
N LYS A 127 14.39 6.75 -10.14
CA LYS A 127 15.03 6.56 -8.83
C LYS A 127 14.01 6.07 -7.81
N PHE A 128 14.28 4.90 -7.24
CA PHE A 128 13.58 4.34 -6.08
C PHE A 128 14.40 4.65 -4.83
N SER A 129 13.77 5.23 -3.81
CA SER A 129 14.47 5.50 -2.54
C SER A 129 14.78 4.22 -1.74
N ASN A 130 13.97 3.18 -1.93
CA ASN A 130 14.17 1.84 -1.39
C ASN A 130 13.43 0.80 -2.27
N PRO A 131 13.80 -0.49 -2.20
CA PRO A 131 13.24 -1.54 -3.07
C PRO A 131 11.94 -2.15 -2.52
N VAL A 132 11.38 -1.63 -1.42
CA VAL A 132 10.26 -2.25 -0.69
C VAL A 132 8.95 -1.58 -1.09
N GLY A 133 8.05 -2.36 -1.70
CA GLY A 133 6.75 -1.86 -2.15
C GLY A 133 5.54 -2.59 -1.59
N LEU A 134 4.37 -1.99 -1.79
CA LEU A 134 3.09 -2.58 -1.44
C LEU A 134 2.46 -3.29 -2.65
N ALA A 135 2.11 -4.56 -2.50
CA ALA A 135 1.56 -5.39 -3.57
C ALA A 135 0.13 -5.00 -3.96
N ALA A 136 -0.27 -5.32 -5.20
CA ALA A 136 -1.65 -5.23 -5.63
C ALA A 136 -2.60 -6.04 -4.76
N GLY A 137 -3.85 -5.59 -4.75
CA GLY A 137 -4.95 -6.14 -3.98
C GLY A 137 -5.10 -5.50 -2.61
N PHE A 138 -4.16 -4.65 -2.17
CA PHE A 138 -4.29 -3.90 -0.93
C PHE A 138 -5.10 -2.62 -1.15
N ASP A 139 -4.68 -1.73 -2.04
CA ASP A 139 -5.51 -0.59 -2.48
C ASP A 139 -6.08 -0.87 -3.88
N LYS A 140 -7.17 -1.64 -3.92
CA LYS A 140 -7.78 -2.08 -5.19
C LYS A 140 -8.35 -0.94 -6.01
N HIS A 141 -8.72 0.17 -5.36
CA HIS A 141 -9.52 1.21 -5.99
C HIS A 141 -8.86 2.60 -5.95
N ALA A 142 -7.56 2.66 -5.67
CA ALA A 142 -6.77 3.88 -5.54
C ALA A 142 -7.36 4.88 -4.53
N GLU A 143 -7.86 4.38 -3.40
CA GLU A 143 -8.47 5.19 -2.35
C GLU A 143 -7.43 5.90 -1.47
N ALA A 144 -6.26 5.28 -1.28
CA ALA A 144 -5.34 5.65 -0.22
C ALA A 144 -3.87 5.78 -0.67
N VAL A 145 -3.63 5.94 -1.97
CA VAL A 145 -2.28 5.98 -2.58
C VAL A 145 -1.33 6.91 -1.82
N ASP A 146 -1.73 8.15 -1.54
CA ASP A 146 -0.90 9.13 -0.84
C ASP A 146 -0.58 8.73 0.61
N GLY A 147 -1.58 8.23 1.33
CA GLY A 147 -1.41 7.77 2.71
C GLY A 147 -0.54 6.53 2.80
N LEU A 148 -0.69 5.58 1.86
CA LEU A 148 0.06 4.33 1.83
C LEU A 148 1.52 4.54 1.41
N LEU A 149 1.79 5.32 0.35
CA LEU A 149 3.17 5.71 0.02
C LEU A 149 3.80 6.52 1.16
N GLY A 150 3.01 7.36 1.82
CA GLY A 150 3.43 8.12 3.00
C GLY A 150 3.93 7.27 4.17
N LEU A 151 3.61 5.97 4.23
CA LEU A 151 4.14 5.05 5.24
C LEU A 151 5.62 4.68 5.04
N GLY A 152 6.22 5.07 3.91
CA GLY A 152 7.64 4.86 3.62
C GLY A 152 7.95 3.70 2.67
N PHE A 153 6.96 3.20 1.92
CA PHE A 153 7.21 2.30 0.78
C PHE A 153 7.89 3.08 -0.35
N GLY A 154 8.87 2.47 -1.03
CA GLY A 154 9.48 3.07 -2.23
C GLY A 154 8.53 3.08 -3.43
N PHE A 155 7.59 2.13 -3.47
CA PHE A 155 6.57 2.06 -4.51
C PHE A 155 5.32 1.31 -4.04
N MET A 156 4.21 1.42 -4.78
CA MET A 156 3.02 0.61 -4.52
C MET A 156 2.33 0.22 -5.82
N GLU A 157 1.45 -0.78 -5.74
CA GLU A 157 0.65 -1.25 -6.86
C GLU A 157 -0.84 -1.24 -6.48
N VAL A 158 -1.66 -0.48 -7.21
CA VAL A 158 -3.12 -0.49 -7.06
C VAL A 158 -3.76 -1.59 -7.91
N GLY A 159 -5.03 -1.90 -7.67
CA GLY A 159 -5.79 -2.90 -8.44
C GLY A 159 -5.69 -4.31 -7.85
N SER A 160 -5.96 -5.39 -8.59
CA SER A 160 -6.29 -5.43 -10.02
C SER A 160 -7.60 -4.70 -10.32
N VAL A 161 -7.55 -3.77 -11.28
CA VAL A 161 -8.69 -3.00 -11.75
C VAL A 161 -9.29 -3.69 -12.97
N THR A 162 -10.60 -3.84 -12.97
CA THR A 162 -11.37 -4.37 -14.11
C THR A 162 -12.07 -3.23 -14.86
N PRO A 163 -12.36 -3.37 -16.16
CA PRO A 163 -13.12 -2.38 -16.93
C PRO A 163 -14.45 -2.00 -16.27
N VAL A 164 -15.32 -2.99 -16.06
CA VAL A 164 -16.65 -2.82 -15.47
C VAL A 164 -16.58 -3.12 -13.97
N PRO A 165 -17.37 -2.44 -13.11
CA PRO A 165 -17.48 -2.79 -11.71
C PRO A 165 -17.96 -4.23 -11.50
N GLN A 166 -17.46 -4.90 -10.47
CA GLN A 166 -17.94 -6.21 -10.03
C GLN A 166 -17.68 -6.42 -8.54
N ASP A 167 -18.61 -7.09 -7.86
CA ASP A 167 -18.52 -7.31 -6.40
C ASP A 167 -17.43 -8.31 -6.01
N GLY A 168 -17.02 -9.17 -6.95
CA GLY A 168 -16.16 -10.34 -6.72
C GLY A 168 -16.97 -11.57 -6.30
N ASN A 169 -16.31 -12.54 -5.67
CA ASN A 169 -16.99 -13.74 -5.17
C ASN A 169 -17.72 -13.48 -3.84
N PRO A 170 -18.73 -14.30 -3.48
CA PRO A 170 -19.51 -14.17 -2.24
C PRO A 170 -18.64 -14.21 -0.96
N LYS A 171 -19.13 -13.56 0.10
CA LYS A 171 -18.49 -13.56 1.44
C LYS A 171 -18.97 -14.75 2.28
N PRO A 172 -18.18 -15.24 3.26
CA PRO A 172 -16.79 -14.84 3.56
C PRO A 172 -15.81 -15.36 2.50
N ARG A 173 -14.77 -14.56 2.22
CA ARG A 173 -13.82 -14.79 1.12
C ARG A 173 -12.37 -14.49 1.46
N VAL A 174 -12.08 -14.22 2.72
CA VAL A 174 -10.74 -13.97 3.24
C VAL A 174 -10.64 -14.59 4.63
N PHE A 175 -9.59 -15.38 4.85
CA PHE A 175 -9.41 -16.20 6.03
C PHE A 175 -7.99 -16.00 6.54
N ARG A 176 -7.85 -15.69 7.83
CA ARG A 176 -6.56 -15.44 8.49
C ARG A 176 -6.08 -16.69 9.21
N LEU A 177 -4.94 -17.21 8.77
CA LEU A 177 -4.21 -18.30 9.40
C LEU A 177 -3.09 -17.67 10.24
N ARG A 178 -3.44 -17.25 11.46
CA ARG A 178 -2.56 -16.39 12.26
C ARG A 178 -1.30 -17.10 12.75
N GLY A 179 -1.43 -18.36 13.17
CA GLY A 179 -0.29 -19.16 13.63
C GLY A 179 0.76 -19.34 12.54
N GLU A 180 0.30 -19.38 11.30
CA GLU A 180 1.09 -19.61 10.10
C GLU A 180 1.55 -18.31 9.44
N GLY A 181 1.07 -17.14 9.91
CA GLY A 181 1.35 -15.85 9.27
C GLY A 181 0.83 -15.79 7.82
N ALA A 182 -0.34 -16.40 7.57
CA ALA A 182 -0.86 -16.64 6.23
C ALA A 182 -2.30 -16.11 6.04
N ILE A 183 -2.70 -15.92 4.79
CA ILE A 183 -4.07 -15.57 4.41
C ILE A 183 -4.50 -16.45 3.25
N ILE A 184 -5.69 -17.03 3.32
CA ILE A 184 -6.37 -17.62 2.15
C ILE A 184 -7.44 -16.62 1.69
N ASN A 185 -7.48 -16.32 0.40
CA ASN A 185 -8.52 -15.46 -0.15
C ASN A 185 -9.07 -15.95 -1.48
N ARG A 186 -10.35 -15.67 -1.69
CA ARG A 186 -11.09 -15.94 -2.93
C ARG A 186 -11.83 -14.71 -3.45
N TYR A 187 -11.20 -13.53 -3.43
CA TYR A 187 -11.87 -12.27 -3.80
C TYR A 187 -12.51 -12.25 -5.19
N GLY A 188 -11.84 -12.78 -6.22
CA GLY A 188 -12.35 -12.79 -7.60
C GLY A 188 -12.45 -11.39 -8.23
N PHE A 189 -11.39 -10.58 -8.10
CA PHE A 189 -11.31 -9.21 -8.63
C PHE A 189 -12.53 -8.33 -8.30
N ASN A 190 -12.89 -8.22 -7.03
CA ASN A 190 -13.79 -7.16 -6.59
C ASN A 190 -13.19 -5.78 -6.97
N SER A 191 -13.95 -4.98 -7.70
CA SER A 191 -13.50 -3.77 -8.41
C SER A 191 -14.66 -2.79 -8.54
N GLU A 192 -14.41 -1.51 -8.25
CA GLU A 192 -15.37 -0.42 -8.53
C GLU A 192 -15.33 0.04 -10.00
N GLY A 193 -14.58 -0.66 -10.85
CA GLY A 193 -14.46 -0.39 -12.27
C GLY A 193 -13.44 0.68 -12.62
N ILE A 194 -13.03 0.68 -13.89
CA ILE A 194 -11.92 1.50 -14.38
C ILE A 194 -12.20 3.00 -14.31
N VAL A 195 -13.46 3.40 -14.51
CA VAL A 195 -13.89 4.81 -14.50
C VAL A 195 -13.71 5.43 -13.11
N VAL A 196 -14.07 4.69 -12.06
CA VAL A 196 -13.95 5.19 -10.68
C VAL A 196 -12.48 5.32 -10.29
N VAL A 197 -11.66 4.33 -10.64
CA VAL A 197 -10.22 4.35 -10.36
C VAL A 197 -9.54 5.49 -11.14
N ALA A 198 -9.86 5.66 -12.41
CA ALA A 198 -9.34 6.74 -13.24
C ALA A 198 -9.67 8.11 -12.65
N LYS A 199 -10.92 8.31 -12.18
CA LYS A 199 -11.32 9.56 -11.52
C LYS A 199 -10.50 9.84 -10.27
N ARG A 200 -10.26 8.83 -9.42
CA ARG A 200 -9.46 8.99 -8.20
C ARG A 200 -8.00 9.28 -8.50
N LEU A 201 -7.39 8.52 -9.40
CA LEU A 201 -6.01 8.74 -9.82
C LEU A 201 -5.84 10.11 -10.49
N GLY A 202 -6.77 10.51 -11.36
CA GLY A 202 -6.77 11.82 -11.99
C GLY A 202 -6.88 12.96 -10.98
N ALA A 203 -7.77 12.85 -9.97
CA ALA A 203 -7.89 13.85 -8.92
C ALA A 203 -6.60 13.98 -8.08
N GLN A 204 -5.98 12.85 -7.72
CA GLN A 204 -4.71 12.84 -6.97
C GLN A 204 -3.55 13.39 -7.81
N HIS A 205 -3.45 12.98 -9.07
CA HIS A 205 -2.43 13.46 -10.00
C HIS A 205 -2.56 14.96 -10.27
N GLY A 206 -3.79 15.45 -10.48
CA GLY A 206 -4.07 16.86 -10.65
C GLY A 206 -3.67 17.68 -9.43
N LYS A 207 -4.08 17.26 -8.23
CA LYS A 207 -3.70 17.92 -6.97
C LYS A 207 -2.17 18.06 -6.84
N ARG A 208 -1.42 17.00 -7.13
CA ARG A 208 0.05 16.99 -7.03
C ARG A 208 0.71 17.94 -8.02
N LYS A 209 0.25 17.96 -9.28
CA LYS A 209 0.77 18.92 -10.28
C LYS A 209 0.57 20.37 -9.84
N LEU A 210 -0.56 20.68 -9.20
CA LEU A 210 -0.76 22.02 -8.62
C LEU A 210 0.20 22.30 -7.46
N ASP A 211 0.45 21.32 -6.58
CA ASP A 211 1.38 21.48 -5.46
C ASP A 211 2.84 21.67 -5.96
N GLU A 212 3.27 20.91 -6.97
CA GLU A 212 4.61 21.00 -7.58
C GLU A 212 4.86 22.35 -8.27
N THR A 213 3.92 22.81 -9.09
CA THR A 213 4.01 24.13 -9.76
C THR A 213 4.02 25.30 -8.78
N SER A 214 3.51 25.10 -7.57
CA SER A 214 3.53 26.10 -6.49
C SER A 214 4.85 26.08 -5.68
N SER A 215 5.67 25.04 -5.82
CA SER A 215 6.95 24.89 -5.15
C SER A 215 8.12 25.34 -6.05
N THR A 216 8.84 26.38 -5.65
CA THR A 216 9.87 27.10 -6.44
C THR A 216 11.21 26.37 -6.61
N THR A 217 11.26 25.04 -6.52
CA THR A 217 12.53 24.31 -6.62
C THR A 217 12.84 23.97 -8.07
N PRO A 218 13.97 24.41 -8.65
CA PRO A 218 14.32 24.08 -10.02
C PRO A 218 14.60 22.57 -10.17
N SER A 219 14.01 21.92 -11.18
CA SER A 219 14.36 20.56 -11.57
C SER A 219 15.81 20.55 -12.08
N SER A 220 16.70 19.84 -11.40
CA SER A 220 18.07 19.59 -11.85
C SER A 220 18.09 18.77 -13.14
N SER A 221 19.11 18.99 -13.97
CA SER A 221 19.36 18.34 -15.26
C SER A 221 19.86 16.89 -15.16
N ASP A 222 19.42 16.14 -14.15
CA ASP A 222 19.76 14.71 -14.04
C ASP A 222 18.92 13.91 -15.04
N ASP A 223 19.54 13.03 -15.83
CA ASP A 223 18.87 12.15 -16.80
C ASP A 223 17.86 11.17 -16.15
N VAL A 224 17.88 11.02 -14.82
CA VAL A 224 17.06 10.07 -14.06
C VAL A 224 16.08 10.79 -13.15
N LYS A 225 14.78 10.51 -13.33
CA LYS A 225 13.69 11.18 -12.63
C LYS A 225 13.54 10.72 -11.18
N GLN A 226 13.37 11.69 -10.29
CA GLN A 226 13.04 11.46 -8.88
C GLN A 226 11.54 11.24 -8.73
N GLY A 227 11.16 10.15 -8.04
CA GLY A 227 9.76 9.82 -7.77
C GLY A 227 8.95 9.38 -8.99
N GLY A 228 7.63 9.44 -8.86
CA GLY A 228 6.67 8.94 -9.84
C GLY A 228 5.40 9.78 -9.96
N LYS A 229 4.44 9.29 -10.75
CA LYS A 229 3.11 9.89 -10.92
C LYS A 229 2.34 10.04 -9.60
N ALA A 230 2.79 9.36 -8.54
CA ALA A 230 2.25 9.46 -7.19
C ALA A 230 3.06 10.34 -6.20
N GLY A 231 3.95 11.21 -6.71
CA GLY A 231 4.79 12.10 -5.89
C GLY A 231 6.17 11.48 -5.66
N PRO A 232 6.72 11.51 -4.43
CA PRO A 232 8.03 10.89 -4.18
C PRO A 232 8.03 9.36 -4.33
N GLY A 233 6.85 8.73 -4.29
CA GLY A 233 6.69 7.28 -4.48
C GLY A 233 6.24 6.91 -5.89
N ILE A 234 6.57 5.68 -6.29
CA ILE A 234 6.28 5.14 -7.62
C ILE A 234 4.98 4.32 -7.59
N LEU A 235 4.10 4.51 -8.59
CA LEU A 235 2.78 3.90 -8.66
C LEU A 235 2.66 2.91 -9.83
N GLY A 236 2.44 1.65 -9.49
CA GLY A 236 1.99 0.62 -10.41
C GLY A 236 0.47 0.57 -10.51
N VAL A 237 -0.03 0.32 -11.72
CA VAL A 237 -1.45 0.02 -11.94
C VAL A 237 -1.59 -1.41 -12.44
N ASN A 238 -2.20 -2.25 -11.61
CA ASN A 238 -2.48 -3.63 -11.96
C ASN A 238 -3.83 -3.75 -12.66
N LEU A 239 -3.81 -4.32 -13.87
CA LEU A 239 -4.96 -4.53 -14.73
C LEU A 239 -5.43 -5.98 -14.63
N GLY A 240 -6.75 -6.19 -14.69
CA GLY A 240 -7.36 -7.50 -14.73
C GLY A 240 -8.60 -7.53 -15.61
N LYS A 241 -9.01 -8.74 -16.02
CA LYS A 241 -10.25 -8.94 -16.78
C LYS A 241 -11.48 -9.01 -15.87
N ASN A 242 -12.64 -8.63 -16.39
CA ASN A 242 -13.92 -8.93 -15.79
C ASN A 242 -14.19 -10.45 -15.77
N LYS A 243 -14.91 -10.93 -14.74
CA LYS A 243 -15.14 -12.37 -14.51
C LYS A 243 -15.75 -13.05 -15.75
N ASN A 244 -16.77 -12.41 -16.31
CA ASN A 244 -17.58 -12.92 -17.42
C ASN A 244 -17.15 -12.36 -18.79
N SER A 245 -16.02 -11.66 -18.89
CA SER A 245 -15.52 -11.17 -20.18
C SER A 245 -15.04 -12.34 -21.03
N GLU A 246 -15.53 -12.40 -22.27
CA GLU A 246 -15.16 -13.38 -23.30
C GLU A 246 -13.81 -13.02 -23.94
N ASP A 247 -13.59 -11.74 -24.25
CA ASP A 247 -12.31 -11.24 -24.75
C ASP A 247 -11.50 -10.63 -23.60
N ALA A 248 -10.71 -11.47 -22.94
CA ALA A 248 -9.81 -11.02 -21.89
C ALA A 248 -8.86 -9.92 -22.37
N ALA A 249 -8.37 -9.97 -23.62
CA ALA A 249 -7.40 -8.99 -24.11
C ALA A 249 -8.02 -7.60 -24.26
N ALA A 250 -9.27 -7.51 -24.71
CA ALA A 250 -10.00 -6.24 -24.79
C ALA A 250 -10.09 -5.54 -23.43
N ASP A 251 -10.29 -6.30 -22.34
CA ASP A 251 -10.33 -5.73 -20.99
C ASP A 251 -9.00 -5.10 -20.58
N TYR A 252 -7.87 -5.76 -20.87
CA TYR A 252 -6.55 -5.19 -20.57
C TYR A 252 -6.25 -3.97 -21.45
N VAL A 253 -6.62 -4.00 -22.73
CA VAL A 253 -6.48 -2.87 -23.66
C VAL A 253 -7.26 -1.65 -23.17
N GLN A 254 -8.51 -1.84 -22.74
CA GLN A 254 -9.29 -0.77 -22.11
C GLN A 254 -8.62 -0.25 -20.82
N GLY A 255 -8.05 -1.18 -20.04
CA GLY A 255 -7.13 -0.92 -18.94
C GLY A 255 -6.05 0.11 -19.28
N VAL A 256 -5.29 -0.19 -20.34
CA VAL A 256 -4.21 0.66 -20.86
C VAL A 256 -4.72 2.03 -21.26
N HIS A 257 -5.73 2.11 -22.15
CA HIS A 257 -6.20 3.40 -22.67
C HIS A 257 -6.68 4.35 -21.57
N THR A 258 -7.25 3.80 -20.49
CA THR A 258 -7.84 4.63 -19.44
C THR A 258 -6.85 5.00 -18.35
N LEU A 259 -6.01 4.06 -17.90
CA LEU A 259 -5.22 4.22 -16.67
C LEU A 259 -3.73 4.47 -16.88
N SER A 260 -3.20 4.20 -18.08
CA SER A 260 -1.74 4.25 -18.33
C SER A 260 -1.11 5.62 -18.08
N GLN A 261 -1.83 6.72 -18.35
CA GLN A 261 -1.38 8.09 -18.07
C GLN A 261 -1.11 8.39 -16.58
N TYR A 262 -1.66 7.58 -15.67
CA TYR A 262 -1.52 7.74 -14.22
C TYR A 262 -0.51 6.77 -13.61
N ALA A 263 0.06 5.87 -14.41
CA ALA A 263 0.92 4.80 -13.94
C ALA A 263 2.39 5.10 -14.23
N ASP A 264 3.27 4.78 -13.27
CA ASP A 264 4.71 4.69 -13.50
C ASP A 264 5.11 3.32 -14.07
N TYR A 265 4.30 2.29 -13.86
CA TYR A 265 4.37 1.00 -14.56
C TYR A 265 2.99 0.34 -14.59
N LEU A 266 2.74 -0.47 -15.60
CA LEU A 266 1.52 -1.26 -15.79
C LEU A 266 1.78 -2.73 -15.51
N VAL A 267 0.78 -3.43 -14.98
CA VAL A 267 0.88 -4.88 -14.73
C VAL A 267 -0.30 -5.61 -15.36
N ILE A 268 -0.01 -6.58 -16.23
CA ILE A 268 -0.98 -7.56 -16.72
C ILE A 268 -1.06 -8.68 -15.68
N ASN A 269 -2.18 -8.79 -14.95
CA ASN A 269 -2.39 -9.87 -14.01
C ASN A 269 -3.10 -11.06 -14.65
N VAL A 270 -2.35 -12.12 -14.90
CA VAL A 270 -2.84 -13.41 -15.45
C VAL A 270 -2.83 -14.54 -14.42
N SER A 271 -2.65 -14.24 -13.13
CA SER A 271 -2.24 -15.23 -12.14
C SER A 271 -3.17 -15.44 -10.95
N SER A 272 -4.26 -14.68 -10.85
CA SER A 272 -5.28 -14.88 -9.81
C SER A 272 -5.91 -16.28 -9.93
N PRO A 273 -5.91 -17.10 -8.85
CA PRO A 273 -6.65 -18.37 -8.83
C PRO A 273 -8.16 -18.19 -8.72
N ASN A 274 -8.62 -16.95 -8.46
CA ASN A 274 -10.00 -16.66 -8.04
C ASN A 274 -10.89 -16.19 -9.19
N THR A 275 -10.33 -16.08 -10.39
CA THR A 275 -11.00 -15.71 -11.63
C THR A 275 -10.92 -16.91 -12.58
N PRO A 276 -12.03 -17.61 -12.88
CA PRO A 276 -12.01 -18.81 -13.71
C PRO A 276 -11.32 -18.57 -15.06
N GLY A 277 -10.51 -19.55 -15.49
CA GLY A 277 -9.79 -19.52 -16.76
C GLY A 277 -8.62 -18.53 -16.84
N LEU A 278 -8.43 -17.64 -15.85
CA LEU A 278 -7.41 -16.59 -15.94
C LEU A 278 -5.98 -17.15 -16.04
N ARG A 279 -5.66 -18.16 -15.23
CA ARG A 279 -4.32 -18.76 -15.22
C ARG A 279 -3.94 -19.47 -16.51
N ALA A 280 -4.92 -19.85 -17.34
CA ALA A 280 -4.67 -20.41 -18.66
C ALA A 280 -4.06 -19.39 -19.64
N LEU A 281 -4.18 -18.08 -19.35
CA LEU A 281 -3.52 -17.02 -20.12
C LEU A 281 -1.99 -17.01 -19.97
N GLN A 282 -1.44 -17.81 -19.05
CA GLN A 282 0.01 -17.96 -18.86
C GLN A 282 0.65 -18.93 -19.88
N GLY A 283 -0.16 -19.72 -20.60
CA GLY A 283 0.34 -20.58 -21.68
C GLY A 283 1.02 -19.76 -22.78
N ARG A 284 2.09 -20.30 -23.39
CA ARG A 284 2.98 -19.58 -24.30
C ARG A 284 2.27 -18.74 -25.36
N LYS A 285 1.32 -19.35 -26.08
CA LYS A 285 0.60 -18.68 -27.16
C LYS A 285 -0.31 -17.58 -26.61
N GLN A 286 -1.11 -17.90 -25.60
CA GLN A 286 -2.07 -16.98 -24.99
C GLN A 286 -1.36 -15.77 -24.38
N LEU A 287 -0.26 -16.00 -23.67
CA LEU A 287 0.53 -14.93 -23.07
C LEU A 287 1.16 -14.04 -24.14
N LYS A 288 1.76 -14.64 -25.18
CA LYS A 288 2.36 -13.91 -26.30
C LYS A 288 1.34 -13.01 -26.99
N ASP A 289 0.17 -13.55 -27.32
CA ASP A 289 -0.89 -12.80 -28.01
C ASP A 289 -1.46 -11.68 -27.13
N LEU A 290 -1.66 -11.95 -25.83
CA LEU A 290 -2.12 -10.94 -24.87
C LEU A 290 -1.12 -9.81 -24.71
N VAL A 291 0.14 -10.12 -24.42
CA VAL A 291 1.20 -9.12 -24.23
C VAL A 291 1.36 -8.25 -25.47
N ARG A 292 1.36 -8.85 -26.67
CA ARG A 292 1.45 -8.10 -27.92
C ARG A 292 0.31 -7.09 -28.06
N LYS A 293 -0.95 -7.51 -27.89
CA LYS A 293 -2.11 -6.60 -27.96
C LYS A 293 -2.02 -5.46 -26.95
N VAL A 294 -1.59 -5.75 -25.72
CA VAL A 294 -1.44 -4.75 -24.66
C VAL A 294 -0.28 -3.79 -24.95
N GLN A 295 0.84 -4.29 -25.48
CA GLN A 295 1.96 -3.44 -25.92
C GLN A 295 1.57 -2.55 -27.11
N GLU A 296 0.85 -3.08 -28.10
CA GLU A 296 0.32 -2.31 -29.24
C GLU A 296 -0.57 -1.16 -28.73
N ALA A 297 -1.56 -1.47 -27.89
CA ALA A 297 -2.44 -0.49 -27.26
C ALA A 297 -1.70 0.55 -26.40
N ARG A 298 -0.60 0.16 -25.75
CA ARG A 298 0.27 1.10 -25.00
C ARG A 298 1.05 1.99 -25.95
N ASN A 299 1.63 1.42 -27.00
CA ASN A 299 2.55 2.13 -27.88
C ASN A 299 1.84 3.10 -28.84
N GLU A 300 0.55 2.89 -29.14
CA GLU A 300 -0.25 3.83 -29.94
C GLU A 300 -0.70 5.09 -29.19
N MET A 301 -0.61 5.09 -27.85
CA MET A 301 -0.94 6.25 -27.03
C MET A 301 0.08 7.37 -27.25
N GLN A 302 -0.36 8.62 -27.03
CA GLN A 302 0.52 9.78 -27.13
C GLN A 302 1.33 9.95 -25.83
N TRP A 303 2.63 9.74 -25.93
CA TRP A 303 3.55 9.89 -24.81
C TRP A 303 4.34 11.20 -24.93
N GLY A 304 4.48 11.89 -23.79
CA GLY A 304 5.45 12.98 -23.68
C GLY A 304 6.88 12.45 -23.58
N GLU A 305 7.80 13.28 -23.12
CA GLU A 305 9.23 12.93 -22.99
C GLU A 305 9.51 11.71 -22.12
N GLU A 306 8.57 11.31 -21.24
CA GLU A 306 8.74 10.13 -20.39
C GLU A 306 8.55 8.80 -21.14
N GLY A 307 7.99 8.84 -22.36
CA GLY A 307 7.65 7.63 -23.10
C GLY A 307 6.51 6.80 -22.45
N PRO A 308 6.25 5.60 -22.98
CA PRO A 308 5.26 4.68 -22.42
C PRO A 308 5.70 4.14 -21.04
N PRO A 309 4.76 3.88 -20.12
CA PRO A 309 5.09 3.24 -18.86
C PRO A 309 5.58 1.79 -19.10
N PRO A 310 6.59 1.32 -18.34
CA PRO A 310 6.99 -0.09 -18.28
C PRO A 310 5.79 -1.03 -18.14
N LEU A 311 5.81 -2.16 -18.86
CA LEU A 311 4.77 -3.17 -18.85
C LEU A 311 5.29 -4.48 -18.28
N LEU A 312 4.69 -4.89 -17.18
CA LEU A 312 5.02 -6.08 -16.43
C LEU A 312 3.93 -7.14 -16.57
N VAL A 313 4.30 -8.40 -16.32
CA VAL A 313 3.35 -9.50 -16.16
C VAL A 313 3.49 -10.09 -14.75
N LYS A 314 2.37 -10.31 -14.06
CA LYS A 314 2.34 -10.99 -12.76
C LYS A 314 1.94 -12.45 -12.94
N ILE A 315 2.84 -13.37 -12.58
CA ILE A 315 2.68 -14.81 -12.79
C ILE A 315 2.33 -15.56 -11.49
N ALA A 316 1.76 -16.75 -11.63
CA ALA A 316 1.42 -17.63 -10.52
C ALA A 316 2.66 -18.41 -10.06
N PRO A 317 2.71 -18.86 -8.79
CA PRO A 317 3.76 -19.75 -8.32
C PRO A 317 3.51 -21.22 -8.71
N ASP A 318 2.26 -21.56 -9.06
CA ASP A 318 1.83 -22.92 -9.37
C ASP A 318 2.04 -23.23 -10.86
N LEU A 319 3.31 -23.30 -11.29
CA LEU A 319 3.72 -23.47 -12.68
C LEU A 319 4.70 -24.64 -12.82
N SER A 320 4.60 -25.38 -13.92
CA SER A 320 5.60 -26.39 -14.26
C SER A 320 6.90 -25.73 -14.76
N LYS A 321 7.97 -26.51 -14.86
CA LYS A 321 9.23 -26.03 -15.43
C LYS A 321 9.05 -25.56 -16.89
N GLU A 322 8.28 -26.30 -17.68
CA GLU A 322 7.98 -25.95 -19.08
C GLU A 322 7.20 -24.63 -19.16
N ASP A 323 6.23 -24.42 -18.27
CA ASP A 323 5.51 -23.14 -18.21
C ASP A 323 6.45 -21.97 -17.93
N LEU A 324 7.42 -22.14 -17.02
CA LEU A 324 8.40 -21.10 -16.70
C LEU A 324 9.33 -20.81 -17.89
N GLU A 325 9.81 -21.85 -18.58
CA GLU A 325 10.62 -21.73 -19.80
C GLU A 325 9.85 -20.98 -20.90
N ASP A 326 8.58 -21.30 -21.10
CA ASP A 326 7.72 -20.64 -22.07
C ASP A 326 7.45 -19.17 -21.72
N ILE A 327 7.13 -18.88 -20.46
CA ILE A 327 6.93 -17.50 -19.98
C ILE A 327 8.21 -16.68 -20.16
N ALA A 328 9.37 -17.22 -19.78
CA ALA A 328 10.66 -16.55 -19.94
C ALA A 328 10.98 -16.28 -21.41
N ALA A 329 10.73 -17.25 -22.30
CA ALA A 329 10.92 -17.09 -23.74
C ALA A 329 10.02 -15.98 -24.31
N VAL A 330 8.74 -15.92 -23.90
CA VAL A 330 7.82 -14.84 -24.31
C VAL A 330 8.30 -13.49 -23.77
N ALA A 331 8.68 -13.43 -22.49
CA ALA A 331 9.11 -12.20 -21.85
C ALA A 331 10.35 -11.61 -22.53
N LEU A 332 11.34 -12.44 -22.86
CA LEU A 332 12.54 -12.03 -23.60
C LEU A 332 12.21 -11.63 -25.04
N ALA A 333 11.40 -12.43 -25.75
CA ALA A 333 11.08 -12.17 -27.15
C ALA A 333 10.29 -10.87 -27.35
N LEU A 334 9.37 -10.56 -26.44
CA LEU A 334 8.55 -9.34 -26.47
C LEU A 334 9.16 -8.18 -25.67
N ARG A 335 10.38 -8.35 -25.12
CA ARG A 335 11.07 -7.35 -24.32
C ARG A 335 10.18 -6.77 -23.22
N LEU A 336 9.55 -7.65 -22.43
CA LEU A 336 8.81 -7.21 -21.25
C LEU A 336 9.72 -6.45 -20.30
N ASP A 337 9.20 -5.35 -19.75
CA ASP A 337 9.97 -4.45 -18.90
C ASP A 337 10.19 -5.03 -17.48
N GLY A 338 9.40 -6.04 -17.09
CA GLY A 338 9.61 -6.78 -15.86
C GLY A 338 8.61 -7.90 -15.62
N LEU A 339 8.84 -8.69 -14.58
CA LEU A 339 7.91 -9.74 -14.12
C LEU A 339 7.69 -9.63 -12.61
N ILE A 340 6.47 -9.94 -12.15
CA ILE A 340 6.15 -10.01 -10.72
C ILE A 340 5.95 -11.47 -10.32
N ILE A 341 6.77 -11.93 -9.39
CA ILE A 341 6.92 -13.32 -8.98
C ILE A 341 6.76 -13.41 -7.47
N SER A 342 5.60 -13.78 -6.94
CA SER A 342 4.43 -14.34 -7.62
C SER A 342 3.12 -13.82 -7.05
N ASN A 343 2.02 -14.29 -7.64
CA ASN A 343 0.72 -14.27 -7.00
C ASN A 343 0.62 -15.35 -5.90
N THR A 344 -0.57 -15.49 -5.33
CA THR A 344 -0.93 -16.52 -4.36
C THR A 344 -0.86 -17.94 -4.92
N THR A 345 -0.63 -18.94 -4.06
CA THR A 345 -0.60 -20.37 -4.41
C THR A 345 -1.92 -21.07 -4.10
N VAL A 346 -2.33 -22.06 -4.89
CA VAL A 346 -3.44 -22.96 -4.51
C VAL A 346 -2.98 -24.11 -3.62
N SER A 347 -1.68 -24.33 -3.51
CA SER A 347 -1.09 -25.32 -2.62
C SER A 347 -1.32 -24.98 -1.15
N ARG A 348 -1.24 -26.00 -0.30
CA ARG A 348 -1.36 -25.89 1.17
C ARG A 348 -0.13 -26.59 1.80
N PRO A 349 1.06 -25.99 1.76
CA PRO A 349 2.25 -26.60 2.34
C PRO A 349 2.15 -26.68 3.87
N GLU A 350 2.88 -27.60 4.50
CA GLU A 350 2.95 -27.67 5.96
C GLU A 350 3.43 -26.32 6.57
N PRO A 351 2.84 -25.84 7.68
CA PRO A 351 1.77 -26.45 8.49
C PRO A 351 0.34 -26.05 8.08
N VAL A 352 0.15 -25.41 6.92
CA VAL A 352 -1.16 -24.93 6.48
C VAL A 352 -2.13 -26.07 6.20
N ASP A 353 -1.66 -27.20 5.67
CA ASP A 353 -2.44 -28.43 5.45
C ASP A 353 -3.16 -28.95 6.71
N LYS A 354 -2.57 -28.72 7.88
CA LYS A 354 -3.12 -29.11 9.20
C LYS A 354 -4.13 -28.10 9.75
N SER A 355 -4.25 -26.92 9.16
CA SER A 355 -5.20 -25.90 9.59
C SER A 355 -6.64 -26.31 9.23
N PRO A 356 -7.63 -26.07 10.10
CA PRO A 356 -9.05 -26.23 9.73
C PRO A 356 -9.45 -25.37 8.52
N LEU A 357 -8.73 -24.29 8.26
CA LEU A 357 -8.95 -23.39 7.12
C LEU A 357 -8.28 -23.87 5.83
N ALA A 358 -7.52 -24.98 5.84
CA ALA A 358 -6.85 -25.52 4.66
C ALA A 358 -7.82 -25.84 3.52
N ALA A 359 -9.03 -26.32 3.88
CA ALA A 359 -10.11 -26.69 2.97
C ALA A 359 -10.76 -25.48 2.27
N GLU A 360 -10.49 -24.25 2.73
CA GLU A 360 -11.02 -23.06 2.10
C GLU A 360 -10.45 -22.90 0.68
N ALA A 361 -11.36 -22.72 -0.29
CA ALA A 361 -10.98 -22.43 -1.66
C ALA A 361 -10.32 -21.05 -1.77
N GLY A 362 -9.42 -20.93 -2.75
CA GLY A 362 -8.74 -19.68 -3.10
C GLY A 362 -7.22 -19.75 -2.95
N GLY A 363 -6.59 -18.60 -3.12
CA GLY A 363 -5.13 -18.46 -3.07
C GLY A 363 -4.61 -18.21 -1.66
N LEU A 364 -3.58 -18.97 -1.27
CA LEU A 364 -2.78 -18.80 -0.07
C LEU A 364 -1.65 -17.79 -0.30
N SER A 365 -1.48 -16.89 0.66
CA SER A 365 -0.39 -15.91 0.74
C SER A 365 0.22 -15.90 2.13
N GLY A 366 1.32 -15.14 2.31
CA GLY A 366 2.02 -15.03 3.58
C GLY A 366 3.18 -16.00 3.70
N LYS A 367 3.69 -16.18 4.93
CA LYS A 367 4.96 -16.86 5.20
C LYS A 367 5.09 -18.26 4.53
N PRO A 368 4.04 -19.11 4.49
CA PRO A 368 4.14 -20.42 3.84
C PRO A 368 4.39 -20.38 2.33
N LEU A 369 4.11 -19.25 1.66
CA LEU A 369 4.39 -19.04 0.24
C LEU A 369 5.86 -18.67 -0.02
N PHE A 370 6.64 -18.31 1.01
CA PHE A 370 7.97 -17.72 0.84
C PHE A 370 8.89 -18.60 -0.02
N ASN A 371 9.09 -19.86 0.37
CA ASN A 371 10.01 -20.76 -0.33
C ASN A 371 9.58 -20.98 -1.79
N LEU A 372 8.33 -21.41 -2.01
CA LEU A 372 7.79 -21.66 -3.36
C LEU A 372 7.94 -20.43 -4.27
N SER A 373 7.58 -19.24 -3.78
CA SER A 373 7.71 -18.02 -4.58
C SER A 373 9.17 -17.59 -4.77
N THR A 374 10.11 -18.01 -3.91
CA THR A 374 11.55 -17.74 -4.07
C THR A 374 12.17 -18.69 -5.07
N ASP A 375 11.75 -19.94 -5.09
CA ASP A 375 12.19 -20.93 -6.07
C ASP A 375 11.78 -20.51 -7.49
N VAL A 376 10.52 -20.10 -7.68
CA VAL A 376 10.05 -19.57 -8.98
C VAL A 376 10.81 -18.31 -9.38
N LEU A 377 11.12 -17.43 -8.41
CA LEU A 377 11.90 -16.22 -8.66
C LEU A 377 13.31 -16.54 -9.17
N LYS A 378 13.98 -17.48 -8.51
CA LYS A 378 15.29 -18.01 -8.89
C LYS A 378 15.27 -18.58 -10.30
N GLU A 379 14.33 -19.47 -10.61
CA GLU A 379 14.23 -20.11 -11.93
C GLU A 379 14.02 -19.06 -13.02
N MET A 380 13.13 -18.09 -12.79
CA MET A 380 12.90 -17.00 -13.76
C MET A 380 14.11 -16.09 -13.92
N TYR A 381 14.89 -15.82 -12.86
CA TYR A 381 16.14 -15.08 -12.97
C TYR A 381 17.16 -15.80 -13.87
N ILE A 382 17.30 -17.11 -13.68
CA ILE A 382 18.19 -17.96 -14.49
C ILE A 382 17.72 -17.98 -15.95
N LEU A 383 16.43 -18.26 -16.19
CA LEU A 383 15.86 -18.37 -17.53
C LEU A 383 15.92 -17.04 -18.31
N THR A 384 15.75 -15.92 -17.61
CA THR A 384 15.88 -14.57 -18.21
C THR A 384 17.32 -14.05 -18.23
N ARG A 385 18.26 -14.77 -17.61
CA ARG A 385 19.69 -14.40 -17.48
C ARG A 385 19.88 -13.01 -16.89
N GLY A 386 19.03 -12.64 -15.92
CA GLY A 386 19.03 -11.32 -15.29
C GLY A 386 18.73 -10.14 -16.23
N LYS A 387 18.26 -10.37 -17.46
CA LYS A 387 17.97 -9.30 -18.43
C LYS A 387 16.66 -8.56 -18.19
N ILE A 388 15.77 -9.15 -17.40
CA ILE A 388 14.43 -8.63 -17.10
C ILE A 388 14.37 -8.34 -15.60
N PRO A 389 14.10 -7.10 -15.18
CA PRO A 389 13.86 -6.78 -13.77
C PRO A 389 12.73 -7.64 -13.17
N LEU A 390 12.98 -8.21 -11.99
CA LEU A 390 12.01 -9.07 -11.30
C LEU A 390 11.53 -8.39 -10.01
N ILE A 391 10.23 -8.43 -9.75
CA ILE A 391 9.64 -8.05 -8.47
C ILE A 391 9.32 -9.33 -7.67
N GLY A 392 10.03 -9.54 -6.55
CA GLY A 392 9.75 -10.62 -5.62
C GLY A 392 8.52 -10.34 -4.75
N CYS A 393 7.49 -11.17 -4.82
CA CYS A 393 6.23 -11.05 -4.08
C CYS A 393 5.86 -12.41 -3.47
N GLY A 394 5.68 -12.49 -2.16
CA GLY A 394 5.25 -13.73 -1.50
C GLY A 394 6.07 -14.06 -0.25
N GLY A 395 5.37 -14.07 0.89
CA GLY A 395 5.92 -14.52 2.18
C GLY A 395 7.01 -13.67 2.80
N ILE A 396 7.30 -12.48 2.28
CA ILE A 396 8.29 -11.57 2.83
C ILE A 396 7.75 -10.94 4.12
N SER A 397 8.44 -11.18 5.24
CA SER A 397 8.03 -10.73 6.58
C SER A 397 9.13 -10.02 7.37
N SER A 398 10.35 -9.97 6.86
CA SER A 398 11.54 -9.37 7.48
C SER A 398 12.48 -8.78 6.42
N GLY A 399 13.47 -7.99 6.86
CA GLY A 399 14.55 -7.54 5.96
C GLY A 399 15.40 -8.68 5.43
N GLU A 400 15.61 -9.73 6.22
CA GLU A 400 16.31 -10.95 5.80
C GLU A 400 15.54 -11.71 4.70
N ASP A 401 14.20 -11.77 4.78
CA ASP A 401 13.37 -12.35 3.72
C ASP A 401 13.45 -11.54 2.42
N ALA A 402 13.42 -10.20 2.52
CA ALA A 402 13.59 -9.31 1.38
C ALA A 402 14.98 -9.48 0.75
N TYR A 403 16.02 -9.57 1.59
CA TYR A 403 17.39 -9.79 1.18
C TYR A 403 17.56 -11.10 0.40
N LYS A 404 17.00 -12.20 0.91
CA LYS A 404 16.99 -13.50 0.22
C LYS A 404 16.31 -13.44 -1.15
N LYS A 405 15.18 -12.75 -1.27
CA LYS A 405 14.53 -12.53 -2.57
C LYS A 405 15.43 -11.76 -3.52
N ILE A 406 16.10 -10.71 -3.03
CA ILE A 406 17.00 -9.88 -3.83
C ILE A 406 18.18 -10.71 -4.34
N ARG A 407 18.84 -11.46 -3.45
CA ARG A 407 19.92 -12.39 -3.82
C ARG A 407 19.50 -13.48 -4.80
N ALA A 408 18.24 -13.94 -4.69
CA ALA A 408 17.64 -14.89 -5.62
C ALA A 408 17.23 -14.27 -6.98
N GLY A 409 17.40 -12.96 -7.18
CA GLY A 409 17.21 -12.30 -8.48
C GLY A 409 16.18 -11.18 -8.51
N ALA A 410 15.48 -10.89 -7.40
CA ALA A 410 14.57 -9.75 -7.36
C ALA A 410 15.33 -8.41 -7.39
N THR A 411 14.90 -7.51 -8.24
CA THR A 411 15.31 -6.09 -8.23
C THR A 411 14.53 -5.30 -7.20
N LEU A 412 13.22 -5.59 -7.08
CA LEU A 412 12.31 -4.96 -6.12
C LEU A 412 11.53 -6.05 -5.37
N VAL A 413 10.97 -5.72 -4.20
CA VAL A 413 10.14 -6.65 -3.43
C VAL A 413 8.80 -6.04 -3.04
N GLN A 414 7.79 -6.89 -2.89
CA GLN A 414 6.42 -6.49 -2.54
C GLN A 414 5.91 -7.19 -1.27
N LEU A 415 5.31 -6.39 -0.38
CA LEU A 415 4.66 -6.83 0.85
C LEU A 415 3.13 -6.82 0.68
N TYR A 416 2.46 -7.76 1.35
CA TYR A 416 1.02 -7.74 1.56
C TYR A 416 0.69 -8.31 2.93
N THR A 417 0.83 -9.63 3.08
CA THR A 417 0.32 -10.37 4.24
C THR A 417 1.02 -9.95 5.52
N ALA A 418 2.34 -9.79 5.48
CA ALA A 418 3.09 -9.30 6.63
C ALA A 418 2.67 -7.88 7.02
N PHE A 419 2.42 -6.98 6.07
CA PHE A 419 1.91 -5.65 6.36
C PHE A 419 0.49 -5.69 6.96
N ALA A 420 -0.38 -6.56 6.45
CA ALA A 420 -1.72 -6.76 7.00
C ALA A 420 -1.71 -7.28 8.46
N TYR A 421 -0.64 -7.97 8.88
CA TYR A 421 -0.46 -8.48 10.25
C TYR A 421 0.44 -7.62 11.15
N GLY A 422 1.42 -6.92 10.58
CA GLY A 422 2.44 -6.16 11.31
C GLY A 422 2.20 -4.66 11.33
N GLY A 423 1.35 -4.15 10.44
CA GLY A 423 0.98 -2.75 10.36
C GLY A 423 2.14 -1.83 9.93
N PRO A 424 1.96 -0.50 10.07
CA PRO A 424 2.93 0.50 9.61
C PRO A 424 4.35 0.33 10.14
N ALA A 425 4.52 -0.08 11.40
CA ALA A 425 5.83 -0.27 12.02
C ALA A 425 6.76 -1.25 11.29
N LEU A 426 6.19 -2.16 10.49
CA LEU A 426 6.95 -3.19 9.78
C LEU A 426 7.84 -2.61 8.67
N ILE A 427 7.41 -1.53 8.02
CA ILE A 427 8.09 -0.97 6.84
C ILE A 427 9.49 -0.43 7.19
N PRO A 428 9.65 0.51 8.14
CA PRO A 428 10.99 0.98 8.54
C PRO A 428 11.84 -0.13 9.17
N GLN A 429 11.22 -1.12 9.81
CA GLN A 429 11.94 -2.29 10.33
C GLN A 429 12.57 -3.10 9.19
N ILE A 430 11.80 -3.47 8.17
CA ILE A 430 12.31 -4.24 7.02
C ILE A 430 13.40 -3.47 6.27
N LYS A 431 13.24 -2.16 6.07
CA LYS A 431 14.26 -1.33 5.41
C LYS A 431 15.58 -1.33 6.18
N ARG A 432 15.53 -1.13 7.50
CA ARG A 432 16.73 -1.17 8.36
C ARG A 432 17.40 -2.55 8.31
N GLU A 433 16.63 -3.61 8.54
CA GLU A 433 17.15 -4.99 8.53
C GLU A 433 17.75 -5.37 7.17
N LEU A 434 17.14 -4.92 6.05
CA LEU A 434 17.68 -5.14 4.71
C LEU A 434 19.01 -4.41 4.51
N ALA A 435 19.13 -3.16 4.97
CA ALA A 435 20.38 -2.41 4.93
C ALA A 435 21.47 -3.11 5.74
N GLU A 436 21.15 -3.56 6.95
CA GLU A 436 22.07 -4.34 7.80
C GLU A 436 22.53 -5.63 7.10
N CYS A 437 21.65 -6.34 6.39
CA CYS A 437 22.02 -7.54 5.62
C CYS A 437 22.98 -7.21 4.47
N LEU A 438 22.74 -6.10 3.76
CA LEU A 438 23.59 -5.67 2.65
C LEU A 438 25.00 -5.28 3.14
N GLU A 439 25.06 -4.51 4.23
CA GLU A 439 26.32 -4.10 4.88
C GLU A 439 27.09 -5.31 5.42
N ARG A 440 26.40 -6.23 6.10
CA ARG A 440 26.96 -7.47 6.64
C ARG A 440 27.67 -8.30 5.56
N ASP A 441 27.07 -8.40 4.39
CA ASP A 441 27.59 -9.22 3.28
C ASP A 441 28.49 -8.40 2.33
N GLY A 442 28.81 -7.14 2.67
CA GLY A 442 29.80 -6.32 1.98
C GLY A 442 29.33 -5.64 0.70
N PHE A 443 28.02 -5.57 0.45
CA PHE A 443 27.46 -4.85 -0.69
C PHE A 443 27.47 -3.34 -0.45
N LYS A 444 27.70 -2.55 -1.50
CA LYS A 444 27.65 -1.07 -1.44
C LYS A 444 26.30 -0.49 -1.85
N SER A 445 25.47 -1.30 -2.51
CA SER A 445 24.10 -0.97 -2.88
C SER A 445 23.26 -2.24 -2.99
N VAL A 446 21.95 -2.10 -2.87
CA VAL A 446 21.01 -3.19 -3.12
C VAL A 446 21.13 -3.74 -4.55
N GLN A 447 21.47 -2.88 -5.51
CA GLN A 447 21.65 -3.28 -6.91
C GLN A 447 22.78 -4.31 -7.07
N GLU A 448 23.85 -4.19 -6.29
CA GLU A 448 24.95 -5.16 -6.30
C GLU A 448 24.52 -6.54 -5.78
N ALA A 449 23.52 -6.61 -4.90
CA ALA A 449 23.02 -7.87 -4.34
C ALA A 449 22.04 -8.62 -5.25
N VAL A 450 21.48 -7.96 -6.28
CA VAL A 450 20.47 -8.57 -7.17
C VAL A 450 21.04 -9.79 -7.89
N GLY A 451 20.51 -10.98 -7.59
CA GLY A 451 20.95 -12.23 -8.21
C GLY A 451 22.34 -12.70 -7.76
N ALA A 452 22.85 -12.19 -6.63
CA ALA A 452 24.19 -12.53 -6.12
C ALA A 452 24.41 -14.03 -5.88
N ASP A 453 23.35 -14.84 -5.76
CA ASP A 453 23.46 -16.29 -5.62
C ASP A 453 23.83 -17.01 -6.93
N PHE A 454 23.89 -16.30 -8.06
CA PHE A 454 24.14 -16.84 -9.41
C PHE A 454 25.31 -16.18 -10.14
N ARG A 455 26.13 -15.39 -9.45
CA ARG A 455 27.26 -14.66 -10.04
C ARG A 455 28.57 -15.40 -9.88
#